data_AF-A0A094DAH3-F1
#
_entry.id   AF-A0A094DAH3-F1
#
_cell.length_a   1.000
_cell.length_b   1.000
_cell.length_c   1.000
_cell.angle_alpha   90.00
_cell.angle_beta   90.00
_cell.angle_gamma   90.00
#
_symmetry.space_group_name_H-M   'P 1'
#
loop_
_entity.id
_entity.type
_entity.pdbx_description
1 polymer ?
#
loop_
_entity_poly.entity_id
_entity_poly.type
_entity_poly.pdbx_seq_one_letter_code
_entity_poly.pdbx_strand_id
1 'polypeptide(L)'
;MKVLTLNFLTCAVKACKSSSASFPLHPKDAELVSEDLPTNAKLLANLLPRLDWDALSTVSAELGLPALPPTAPAPEDLATDEQLLKDLHVLLMETQISAGKLERAKSQAQEQEEISCSTMPFSLPPGPLDSDPCPMLRSLDAQIPVERSP
;
A
#
# COMPACT_ATOMS: atom_id res chain seq x y z
N MET A 1 -9.95 -8.56 14.55
CA MET A 1 -9.96 -7.12 14.16
C MET A 1 -10.74 -6.99 12.86
N LYS A 2 -11.76 -6.14 12.78
CA LYS A 2 -12.56 -6.02 11.54
C LYS A 2 -11.74 -5.44 10.40
N VAL A 3 -12.02 -5.86 9.17
CA VAL A 3 -11.38 -5.29 7.96
C VAL A 3 -11.63 -3.78 7.89
N LEU A 4 -12.83 -3.30 8.28
CA LEU A 4 -13.13 -1.88 8.41
C LEU A 4 -12.07 -1.11 9.21
N THR A 5 -11.56 -1.71 10.29
CA THR A 5 -10.59 -1.06 11.18
C THR A 5 -9.29 -0.73 10.45
N LEU A 6 -8.87 -1.56 9.49
CA LEU A 6 -7.65 -1.33 8.71
C LEU A 6 -7.72 -0.04 7.87
N ASN A 7 -8.91 0.36 7.45
CA ASN A 7 -9.12 1.58 6.67
C ASN A 7 -8.93 2.86 7.50
N PHE A 8 -8.91 2.76 8.83
CA PHE A 8 -8.66 3.88 9.74
C PHE A 8 -7.34 3.74 10.51
N LEU A 9 -6.65 2.60 10.38
CA LEU A 9 -5.39 2.36 11.07
C LEU A 9 -4.22 2.90 10.25
N THR A 10 -3.39 3.69 10.92
CA THR A 10 -2.14 4.21 10.37
C THR A 10 -0.98 3.74 11.24
N CYS A 11 0.23 3.73 10.66
CA CYS A 11 1.43 3.40 11.43
C CYS A 11 1.59 4.34 12.64
N ALA A 12 1.61 3.76 13.85
CA ALA A 12 1.76 4.51 15.10
C ALA A 12 3.22 4.94 15.41
N VAL A 13 4.20 4.46 14.64
CA VAL A 13 5.62 4.78 14.86
C VAL A 13 5.86 6.24 14.50
N LYS A 14 6.57 6.99 15.36
CA LYS A 14 6.84 8.43 15.15
C LYS A 14 7.48 8.73 13.80
N ALA A 15 8.39 7.86 13.34
CA ALA A 15 9.04 7.98 12.03
C ALA A 15 8.09 7.85 10.85
N CYS A 16 6.94 7.17 11.02
CA CYS A 16 5.94 7.05 9.98
C CYS A 16 5.16 8.34 9.78
N LYS A 17 4.91 9.15 10.82
CA LYS A 17 3.93 10.24 10.77
C LYS A 17 4.15 11.29 9.67
N SER A 18 5.38 11.44 9.20
CA SER A 18 5.77 12.33 8.09
C SER A 18 5.84 11.65 6.73
N SER A 19 5.61 10.34 6.66
CA SER A 19 5.70 9.51 5.46
C SER A 19 4.32 9.14 4.93
N SER A 20 4.16 9.25 3.61
CA SER A 20 2.97 8.79 2.88
C SER A 20 2.78 7.27 2.94
N ALA A 21 3.80 6.50 3.32
CA ALA A 21 3.70 5.04 3.51
C ALA A 21 3.11 4.62 4.88
N SER A 22 2.50 5.57 5.60
CA SER A 22 1.82 5.30 6.86
C SER A 22 0.46 4.65 6.72
N PHE A 23 -0.13 4.77 5.52
CA PHE A 23 -1.46 4.30 5.17
C PHE A 23 -1.51 3.99 3.67
N PRO A 24 -2.14 2.89 3.23
CA PRO A 24 -2.70 1.80 4.06
C PRO A 24 -1.63 0.89 4.70
N LEU A 25 -2.05 0.12 5.69
CA LEU A 25 -1.26 -0.99 6.23
C LEU A 25 -1.62 -2.28 5.51
N HIS A 26 -0.60 -3.06 5.17
CA HIS A 26 -0.70 -4.26 4.35
C HIS A 26 -0.66 -5.51 5.25
N PRO A 27 -1.77 -6.23 5.42
CA PRO A 27 -1.78 -7.47 6.17
C PRO A 27 -1.00 -8.57 5.44
N LYS A 28 -0.09 -9.23 6.15
CA LYS A 28 0.68 -10.41 5.69
C LYS A 28 0.42 -11.58 6.62
N ASP A 29 0.34 -12.78 6.03
CA ASP A 29 0.03 -14.04 6.72
C ASP A 29 -1.21 -13.90 7.62
N ALA A 30 -2.25 -13.22 7.12
CA ALA A 30 -3.44 -12.94 7.89
C ALA A 30 -4.45 -14.09 7.82
N GLU A 31 -4.90 -14.54 8.97
CA GLU A 31 -6.00 -15.48 9.12
C GLU A 31 -7.32 -14.70 9.20
N LEU A 32 -8.25 -15.05 8.32
CA LEU A 32 -9.56 -14.41 8.23
C LEU A 32 -10.61 -15.28 8.93
N VAL A 33 -11.50 -14.62 9.65
CA VAL A 33 -12.68 -15.18 10.28
C VAL A 33 -13.87 -14.33 9.87
N SER A 34 -14.99 -14.97 9.54
CA SER A 34 -16.26 -14.30 9.23
C SER A 34 -17.24 -14.52 10.37
N GLU A 35 -17.92 -13.45 10.79
CA GLU A 35 -18.91 -13.48 11.87
C GLU A 35 -20.22 -12.87 11.41
N ASP A 36 -21.31 -13.64 11.50
CA ASP A 36 -22.64 -13.25 11.05
C ASP A 36 -23.20 -12.10 11.90
N LEU A 37 -23.53 -10.98 11.26
CA LEU A 37 -24.02 -9.78 11.95
C LEU A 37 -25.23 -9.19 11.23
N PRO A 38 -26.19 -8.59 11.96
CA PRO A 38 -27.35 -7.98 11.33
C PRO A 38 -26.93 -6.82 10.42
N THR A 39 -27.39 -6.86 9.17
CA THR A 39 -27.16 -5.84 8.16
C THR A 39 -27.79 -4.50 8.57
N ASN A 40 -26.99 -3.42 8.52
CA ASN A 40 -27.45 -2.07 8.86
C ASN A 40 -27.12 -1.06 7.76
N ALA A 41 -28.09 -0.83 6.87
CA ALA A 41 -28.00 0.11 5.76
C ALA A 41 -27.58 1.52 6.18
N LYS A 42 -28.14 2.02 7.30
CA LYS A 42 -27.86 3.37 7.79
C LYS A 42 -26.42 3.52 8.26
N LEU A 43 -25.86 2.47 8.87
CA LEU A 43 -24.48 2.48 9.32
C LEU A 43 -23.53 2.54 8.12
N LEU A 44 -23.75 1.71 7.10
CA LEU A 44 -22.95 1.69 5.87
C LEU A 44 -23.01 3.02 5.12
N ALA A 45 -24.22 3.59 4.95
CA ALA A 45 -24.39 4.89 4.29
C ALA A 45 -23.61 6.02 4.97
N ASN A 46 -23.48 5.99 6.31
CA ASN A 46 -22.70 6.98 7.05
C ASN A 46 -21.19 6.68 7.05
N LEU A 47 -20.79 5.43 6.86
CA LEU A 47 -19.40 5.01 6.80
C LEU A 47 -18.78 5.28 5.42
N LEU A 48 -19.50 5.03 4.33
CA LEU A 48 -19.04 5.22 2.96
C LEU A 48 -18.23 6.51 2.72
N PRO A 49 -18.70 7.72 3.09
CA PRO A 49 -17.95 8.94 2.83
C PRO A 49 -16.67 9.10 3.65
N ARG A 50 -16.44 8.22 4.64
CA ARG A 50 -15.23 8.20 5.47
C ARG A 50 -14.22 7.16 5.03
N LEU A 51 -14.59 6.26 4.13
CA LEU A 51 -13.75 5.17 3.69
C LEU A 51 -12.84 5.62 2.55
N ASP A 52 -11.58 5.20 2.65
CA ASP A 52 -10.65 5.27 1.54
C ASP A 52 -10.81 4.02 0.67
N TRP A 53 -11.46 4.18 -0.49
CA TRP A 53 -11.82 3.07 -1.37
C TRP A 53 -10.62 2.41 -2.03
N ASP A 54 -9.60 3.20 -2.36
CA ASP A 54 -8.37 2.73 -3.02
C ASP A 54 -7.55 1.84 -2.07
N ALA A 55 -7.39 2.29 -0.82
CA ALA A 55 -6.80 1.50 0.25
C ALA A 55 -7.56 0.20 0.50
N LEU A 56 -8.89 0.26 0.50
CA LEU A 56 -9.73 -0.90 0.79
C LEU A 56 -9.66 -1.94 -0.34
N SER A 57 -9.67 -1.49 -1.60
CA SER A 57 -9.45 -2.33 -2.77
C SER A 57 -8.09 -3.03 -2.72
N THR A 58 -7.04 -2.27 -2.36
CA THR A 58 -5.67 -2.81 -2.21
C THR A 58 -5.61 -3.89 -1.13
N VAL A 59 -6.11 -3.61 0.07
CA VAL A 59 -6.11 -4.57 1.19
C VAL A 59 -6.98 -5.80 0.86
N SER A 60 -8.10 -5.61 0.18
CA SER A 60 -8.99 -6.71 -0.23
C SER A 60 -8.29 -7.63 -1.22
N ALA A 61 -7.54 -7.08 -2.19
CA ALA A 61 -6.77 -7.86 -3.14
C ALA A 61 -5.65 -8.66 -2.46
N GLU A 62 -4.96 -8.09 -1.46
CA GLU A 62 -3.92 -8.78 -0.70
C GLU A 62 -4.45 -9.91 0.17
N LEU A 63 -5.64 -9.73 0.74
CA LEU A 63 -6.31 -10.73 1.58
C LEU A 63 -7.03 -11.82 0.77
N GLY A 64 -7.10 -11.69 -0.55
CA GLY A 64 -7.86 -12.62 -1.41
C GLY A 64 -9.39 -12.51 -1.24
N LEU A 65 -9.87 -11.33 -0.84
CA LEU A 65 -11.30 -11.02 -0.70
C LEU A 65 -11.93 -10.75 -2.08
N PRO A 66 -13.26 -10.87 -2.23
CA PRO A 66 -13.92 -10.61 -3.50
C PRO A 66 -13.61 -9.19 -4.03
N ALA A 67 -13.45 -9.09 -5.35
CA ALA A 67 -13.13 -7.83 -5.99
C ALA A 67 -14.27 -6.81 -5.81
N LEU A 68 -13.91 -5.65 -5.28
CA LEU A 68 -14.83 -4.52 -5.11
C LEU A 68 -15.04 -3.78 -6.44
N PRO A 69 -16.16 -3.06 -6.60
CA PRO A 69 -16.34 -2.19 -7.74
C PRO A 69 -15.25 -1.12 -7.79
N PRO A 70 -14.86 -0.66 -8.99
CA PRO A 70 -13.75 0.29 -9.17
C PRO A 70 -14.05 1.67 -8.57
N THR A 71 -15.32 2.01 -8.43
CA THR A 71 -15.78 3.28 -7.84
C THR A 71 -16.60 2.99 -6.60
N ALA A 72 -16.40 3.78 -5.54
CA ALA A 72 -17.23 3.72 -4.35
C ALA A 72 -18.70 4.01 -4.71
N PRO A 73 -19.65 3.12 -4.35
CA PRO A 73 -21.08 3.35 -4.60
C PRO A 73 -21.57 4.54 -3.77
N ALA A 74 -22.59 5.26 -4.28
CA ALA A 74 -23.21 6.33 -3.52
C ALA A 74 -24.09 5.75 -2.41
N PRO A 75 -24.30 6.47 -1.28
CA PRO A 75 -25.18 6.00 -0.20
C PRO A 75 -26.64 5.80 -0.65
N GLU A 76 -27.06 6.47 -1.72
CA GLU A 76 -28.37 6.29 -2.37
C GLU A 76 -28.46 4.99 -3.19
N ASP A 77 -27.35 4.54 -3.79
CA ASP A 77 -27.28 3.28 -4.52
C ASP A 77 -27.45 2.08 -3.57
N LEU A 78 -26.94 2.17 -2.33
CA LEU A 78 -27.12 1.14 -1.30
C LEU A 78 -28.59 0.89 -0.96
N ALA A 79 -29.47 1.88 -1.12
CA ALA A 79 -30.90 1.72 -0.86
C ALA A 79 -31.62 1.01 -2.01
N THR A 80 -31.06 1.08 -3.23
CA THR A 80 -31.63 0.49 -4.44
C THR A 80 -31.09 -0.92 -4.67
N ASP A 81 -29.82 -1.15 -4.33
CA ASP A 81 -29.12 -2.43 -4.52
C ASP A 81 -28.87 -3.15 -3.18
N GLU A 82 -29.81 -4.01 -2.82
CA GLU A 82 -29.70 -4.84 -1.60
C GLU A 82 -28.57 -5.87 -1.65
N GLN A 83 -28.14 -6.31 -2.84
CA GLN A 83 -27.07 -7.31 -2.97
C GLN A 83 -25.73 -6.67 -2.66
N LEU A 84 -25.46 -5.53 -3.29
CA LEU A 84 -24.27 -4.72 -3.02
C LEU A 84 -24.18 -4.32 -1.54
N LEU A 85 -25.30 -3.95 -0.92
CA LEU A 85 -25.34 -3.65 0.51
C LEU A 85 -24.93 -4.85 1.38
N LYS A 86 -25.43 -6.05 1.06
CA LYS A 86 -25.08 -7.28 1.78
C LYS A 86 -23.61 -7.62 1.59
N ASP A 87 -23.11 -7.55 0.37
CA ASP A 87 -21.70 -7.86 0.06
C ASP A 87 -20.75 -6.91 0.80
N LEU A 88 -21.05 -5.60 0.82
CA LEU A 88 -20.26 -4.63 1.58
C LEU A 88 -20.36 -4.83 3.08
N HIS A 89 -21.53 -5.23 3.59
CA HIS A 89 -21.68 -5.55 5.00
C HIS A 89 -20.83 -6.76 5.39
N VAL A 90 -20.88 -7.85 4.61
CA VAL A 90 -20.07 -9.05 4.84
C VAL A 90 -18.58 -8.69 4.83
N LEU A 91 -18.15 -7.90 3.86
CA LEU A 91 -16.75 -7.50 3.75
C LEU A 91 -16.28 -6.60 4.91
N LEU A 92 -17.05 -5.58 5.26
CA LEU A 92 -16.62 -4.56 6.21
C LEU A 92 -16.91 -4.93 7.67
N MET A 93 -18.07 -5.53 7.94
CA MET A 93 -18.59 -5.79 9.28
C MET A 93 -18.36 -7.21 9.76
N GLU A 94 -18.54 -8.19 8.88
CA GLU A 94 -18.47 -9.61 9.22
C GLU A 94 -17.05 -10.16 9.10
N THR A 95 -16.28 -9.68 8.12
CA THR A 95 -14.91 -10.12 7.90
C THR A 95 -13.96 -9.48 8.91
N GLN A 96 -13.20 -10.34 9.60
CA GLN A 96 -12.23 -9.94 10.60
C GLN A 96 -10.94 -10.76 10.49
N ILE A 97 -9.81 -10.13 10.79
CA ILE A 97 -8.51 -10.77 10.92
C ILE A 97 -8.38 -11.29 12.36
N SER A 98 -8.20 -12.60 12.55
CA SER A 98 -7.93 -13.23 13.85
C SER A 98 -6.47 -13.11 14.26
N ALA A 99 -5.57 -13.42 13.33
CA ALA A 99 -4.12 -13.36 13.50
C ALA A 99 -3.47 -12.86 12.21
N GLY A 100 -2.32 -12.22 12.32
CA GLY A 100 -1.58 -11.72 11.16
C GLY A 100 -0.57 -10.66 11.53
N LYS A 101 0.22 -10.24 10.56
CA LYS A 101 1.18 -9.12 10.70
C LYS A 101 0.73 -7.98 9.83
N LEU A 102 0.95 -6.75 10.28
CA LEU A 102 0.68 -5.54 9.50
C LEU A 102 2.01 -4.92 9.10
N GLU A 103 2.28 -4.92 7.82
CA GLU A 103 3.44 -4.27 7.24
C GLU A 103 3.05 -2.93 6.63
N ARG A 104 4.02 -2.04 6.49
CA ARG A 104 3.82 -0.78 5.76
C ARG A 104 4.08 -1.00 4.29
N ALA A 105 3.47 -0.16 3.45
CA ALA A 105 3.88 -0.06 2.06
C ALA A 105 5.40 0.22 2.03
N LYS A 106 6.18 -0.66 1.40
CA LYS A 106 7.60 -0.38 1.17
C LYS A 106 7.67 0.78 0.20
N SER A 107 8.01 1.98 0.68
CA SER A 107 8.45 3.05 -0.20
C SER A 107 9.67 2.51 -0.95
N GLN A 108 9.64 2.53 -2.28
CA GLN A 108 10.70 2.01 -3.17
C GLN A 108 12.08 2.65 -2.93
N ALA A 109 12.20 3.60 -2.00
CA ALA A 109 13.46 4.17 -1.55
C ALA A 109 14.41 3.16 -0.88
N GLN A 110 13.96 1.96 -0.52
CA GLN A 110 14.82 0.97 0.15
C GLN A 110 15.18 -0.27 -0.69
N GLU A 111 14.60 -0.45 -1.88
CA GLU A 111 14.97 -1.57 -2.78
C GLU A 111 16.26 -1.28 -3.56
N GLN A 112 16.65 -0.01 -3.72
CA GLN A 112 17.90 0.34 -4.40
C GLN A 112 19.16 0.21 -3.51
N GLU A 113 19.03 0.03 -2.19
CA GLU A 113 20.20 -0.11 -1.32
C GLU A 113 20.73 -1.55 -1.26
N GLU A 114 19.88 -2.58 -1.39
CA GLU A 114 20.34 -3.98 -1.39
C GLU A 114 21.01 -4.42 -2.70
N ILE A 115 20.73 -3.76 -3.83
CA ILE A 115 21.30 -4.16 -5.13
C ILE A 115 22.74 -3.65 -5.31
N SER A 116 23.22 -2.71 -4.47
CA SER A 116 24.57 -2.14 -4.62
C SER A 116 25.69 -2.93 -3.92
N CYS A 117 25.39 -3.97 -3.14
CA CYS A 117 26.40 -4.73 -2.37
C CYS A 117 26.48 -6.23 -2.69
N SER A 118 26.13 -6.66 -3.91
CA SER A 118 26.27 -8.09 -4.29
C SER A 118 27.05 -8.39 -5.56
N THR A 119 27.73 -7.41 -6.16
CA THR A 119 28.71 -7.71 -7.23
C THR A 119 30.12 -7.60 -6.70
N MET A 120 30.57 -8.64 -6.00
CA MET A 120 31.99 -8.99 -5.91
C MET A 120 32.17 -10.42 -6.42
N PRO A 121 32.81 -10.63 -7.59
CA PRO A 121 33.54 -11.86 -7.83
C PRO A 121 35.01 -11.64 -7.45
N PHE A 122 35.40 -12.35 -6.40
CA PHE A 122 36.76 -12.49 -5.91
C PHE A 122 37.57 -13.37 -6.88
N SER A 123 38.61 -12.82 -7.53
CA SER A 123 39.82 -13.56 -7.94
C SER A 123 41.00 -12.62 -8.25
N LEU A 124 42.11 -12.91 -7.56
CA LEU A 124 43.48 -12.34 -7.42
C LEU A 124 44.25 -11.97 -8.72
N PRO A 125 45.49 -11.36 -8.71
CA PRO A 125 46.53 -11.25 -7.63
C PRO A 125 47.21 -9.84 -7.50
N PRO A 126 48.24 -9.63 -6.64
CA PRO A 126 48.65 -8.31 -6.16
C PRO A 126 49.66 -7.60 -7.08
N GLY A 127 49.49 -6.30 -7.27
CA GLY A 127 50.43 -5.39 -7.90
C GLY A 127 50.68 -4.16 -7.02
N PRO A 128 51.87 -3.54 -7.06
CA PRO A 128 52.29 -2.58 -6.05
C PRO A 128 51.73 -1.18 -6.30
N LEU A 129 51.51 -0.50 -5.17
CA LEU A 129 51.35 0.94 -4.95
C LEU A 129 51.77 1.84 -6.13
N ASP A 130 50.82 2.62 -6.63
CA ASP A 130 51.12 4.00 -6.99
C ASP A 130 49.95 4.92 -6.67
N SER A 131 50.31 6.09 -6.17
CA SER A 131 49.47 7.08 -5.52
C SER A 131 48.95 8.06 -6.55
N ASP A 132 47.66 8.39 -6.57
CA ASP A 132 47.23 9.75 -6.94
C ASP A 132 45.75 10.03 -6.59
N PRO A 133 45.41 11.30 -6.28
CA PRO A 133 44.15 11.70 -5.65
C PRO A 133 42.98 11.86 -6.62
N CYS A 134 41.78 11.54 -6.13
CA CYS A 134 40.50 11.75 -6.80
C CYS A 134 40.33 13.19 -7.31
N PRO A 135 40.08 13.42 -8.62
CA PRO A 135 39.62 14.70 -9.09
C PRO A 135 38.10 14.83 -8.90
N MET A 136 37.71 15.95 -8.31
CA MET A 136 36.35 16.51 -8.31
C MET A 136 35.70 16.39 -9.69
N LEU A 137 34.63 15.59 -9.82
CA LEU A 137 33.82 15.57 -11.03
C LEU A 137 32.70 16.59 -10.94
N ARG A 138 32.76 17.50 -11.92
CA ARG A 138 31.96 18.69 -12.14
C ARG A 138 30.48 18.40 -12.41
N SER A 139 29.67 19.39 -12.03
CA SER A 139 28.30 19.66 -12.48
C SER A 139 28.14 19.76 -14.01
N LEU A 140 26.88 19.58 -14.42
CA LEU A 140 26.19 20.18 -15.58
C LEU A 140 26.59 19.66 -16.98
N ASP A 141 25.68 18.92 -17.62
CA ASP A 141 24.72 19.55 -18.56
C ASP A 141 23.60 18.55 -18.95
N ALA A 142 22.35 18.96 -18.78
CA ALA A 142 21.17 18.21 -19.19
C ALA A 142 20.67 18.80 -20.52
N GLN A 143 20.85 18.05 -21.60
CA GLN A 143 20.35 18.41 -22.93
C GLN A 143 18.85 18.08 -23.02
N ILE A 144 18.01 19.11 -23.19
CA ILE A 144 16.61 19.01 -23.61
C ILE A 144 16.56 19.17 -25.14
N PRO A 145 15.93 18.26 -25.90
CA PRO A 145 15.53 18.54 -27.27
C PRO A 145 14.10 19.08 -27.37
N VAL A 146 13.98 20.22 -28.05
CA VAL A 146 12.75 20.86 -28.52
C VAL A 146 12.44 20.37 -29.94
N GLU A 147 11.20 20.01 -30.21
CA GLU A 147 10.63 19.91 -31.57
C GLU A 147 9.14 20.30 -31.48
N ARG A 148 8.80 21.58 -31.69
CA ARG A 148 8.39 22.24 -32.96
C ARG A 148 7.05 21.73 -33.51
N SER A 149 6.05 22.60 -33.44
CA SER A 149 4.90 22.66 -34.34
C SER A 149 5.12 23.83 -35.31
N PRO A 150 4.51 23.82 -36.51
CA PRO A 150 4.63 24.91 -37.48
C PRO A 150 4.02 26.23 -36.98
#